data_AF-A0A1H2L9K1-F1
#
_entry.id   AF-A0A1H2L9K1-F1
#
_cell.length_a   1.000
_cell.length_b   1.000
_cell.length_c   1.000
_cell.angle_alpha   90.00
_cell.angle_beta   90.00
_cell.angle_gamma   90.00
#
_symmetry.space_group_name_H-M   'P 1'
#
loop_
_entity.id
_entity.type
_entity.pdbx_description
1 polymer ?
#
loop_
_entity_poly.entity_id
_entity_poly.type
_entity_poly.pdbx_seq_one_letter_code
_entity_poly.pdbx_strand_id
1 'polypeptide(L)'
;MLLVVPGPDPEPWPTLGPQICDLIEDRAIYGPGSLQGEPYEIDPEFRAFIHRAFEVFPKGHPWEGRRRFKRVGLSVRKGLAKTEKQALLAFCELHPEGPTRFDGWDASGNPVGRPVNSPYIPMLAVSVEQVEELAYGALKYIVEEGPDADLFDSTLDRIVRLNDHGRADGKAVALSNNPGSRDGARTTMNCFDEPHRLYLPRQLKAHQTMDANLPKRPLDDPWSLYVGTAGQPGQGSVAEEIHIEATQIAEGKIQRPDLFYLYRTDDDPERDLSDKDERIRAIAEATGPIGEFGPGQFDEIASKWDRPGADGPYLERVWLNRWKRQGDQAFDMKKIKPGLCRSGERIPKGGFITLGFDGARFRDATALVATSIDTGLQELLGLWERPTMTT
;
A
#
# COMPACT_ATOMS: atom_id res chain seq x y z
N MET A 1 -5.81 -15.99 7.79
CA MET A 1 -6.69 -16.02 6.62
C MET A 1 -6.07 -15.22 5.48
N LEU A 2 -6.37 -15.60 4.25
CA LEU A 2 -5.77 -15.00 3.04
C LEU A 2 -6.89 -14.58 2.08
N LEU A 3 -7.05 -13.28 1.87
CA LEU A 3 -7.89 -12.73 0.82
C LEU A 3 -7.04 -12.52 -0.43
N VAL A 4 -7.41 -13.18 -1.52
CA VAL A 4 -6.82 -12.99 -2.84
C VAL A 4 -7.95 -12.62 -3.79
N VAL A 5 -7.89 -11.41 -4.36
CA VAL A 5 -8.87 -10.99 -5.37
C VAL A 5 -8.16 -10.52 -6.64
N PRO A 6 -8.66 -10.89 -7.83
CA PRO A 6 -9.73 -11.87 -8.05
C PRO A 6 -9.29 -13.24 -7.55
N GLY A 7 -10.26 -14.05 -7.11
CA GLY A 7 -10.02 -15.40 -6.58
C GLY A 7 -9.35 -16.33 -7.60
N PRO A 8 -9.14 -17.61 -7.24
CA PRO A 8 -8.49 -18.57 -8.14
C PRO A 8 -9.26 -18.68 -9.45
N ASP A 9 -8.52 -18.67 -10.56
CA ASP A 9 -9.11 -18.93 -11.88
C ASP A 9 -9.27 -20.43 -12.11
N PRO A 10 -10.30 -20.85 -12.86
CA PRO A 10 -10.46 -22.25 -13.26
C PRO A 10 -9.25 -22.81 -14.01
N GLU A 11 -8.63 -21.96 -14.84
CA GLU A 11 -7.40 -22.24 -15.56
C GLU A 11 -6.37 -21.16 -15.22
N PRO A 12 -5.12 -21.55 -14.90
CA PRO A 12 -4.06 -20.58 -14.65
C PRO A 12 -3.82 -19.68 -15.86
N TRP A 13 -3.66 -18.38 -15.61
CA TRP A 13 -3.28 -17.44 -16.66
C TRP A 13 -1.79 -17.59 -16.98
N PRO A 14 -1.37 -17.39 -18.24
CA PRO A 14 0.04 -17.30 -18.56
C PRO A 14 0.66 -16.10 -17.84
N THR A 15 1.91 -16.23 -17.39
CA THR A 15 2.57 -15.22 -16.55
C THR A 15 4.05 -15.08 -16.87
N LEU A 16 4.55 -13.84 -16.76
CA LEU A 16 5.99 -13.54 -16.79
C LEU A 16 6.67 -13.81 -15.43
N GLY A 17 5.89 -14.22 -14.42
CA GLY A 17 6.33 -14.43 -13.05
C GLY A 17 7.63 -15.22 -12.88
N PRO A 18 7.81 -16.40 -13.52
CA PRO A 18 9.04 -17.16 -13.44
C PRO A 18 10.28 -16.33 -13.82
N GLN A 19 10.23 -15.61 -14.95
CA GLN A 19 11.35 -14.78 -15.42
C GLN A 19 11.63 -13.59 -14.47
N ILE A 20 10.60 -13.06 -13.82
CA ILE A 20 10.77 -12.02 -12.79
C ILE A 20 11.46 -12.60 -11.56
N CYS A 21 11.06 -13.80 -11.13
CA CYS A 21 11.71 -14.48 -10.01
C CYS A 21 13.17 -14.81 -10.32
N ASP A 22 13.45 -15.36 -11.51
CA ASP A 22 14.80 -15.70 -11.96
C ASP A 22 15.70 -14.45 -11.92
N LEU A 23 15.24 -13.31 -12.46
CA LEU A 23 16.02 -12.07 -12.41
C LEU A 23 16.32 -11.61 -10.97
N ILE A 24 15.34 -11.70 -10.07
CA ILE A 24 15.53 -11.29 -8.66
C ILE A 24 16.56 -12.20 -7.98
N GLU A 25 16.43 -13.53 -8.13
CA GLU A 25 17.32 -14.48 -7.45
C GLU A 25 18.74 -14.50 -8.04
N ASP A 26 18.87 -14.19 -9.34
CA ASP A 26 20.16 -14.12 -10.01
C ASP A 26 20.90 -12.79 -9.76
N ARG A 27 20.17 -11.66 -9.66
CA ARG A 27 20.76 -10.31 -9.74
C ARG A 27 20.51 -9.41 -8.53
N ALA A 28 19.51 -9.68 -7.71
CA ALA A 28 19.20 -8.84 -6.56
C ALA A 28 19.87 -9.36 -5.28
N ILE A 29 20.12 -8.43 -4.37
CA ILE A 29 20.61 -8.67 -3.02
C ILE A 29 19.58 -8.17 -2.00
N TYR A 30 19.67 -8.63 -0.76
CA TYR A 30 18.95 -8.01 0.33
C TYR A 30 19.46 -6.59 0.60
N GLY A 31 18.51 -5.68 0.83
CA GLY A 31 18.74 -4.31 1.25
C GLY A 31 19.17 -4.20 2.72
N PRO A 32 19.16 -2.98 3.30
CA PRO A 32 19.57 -2.76 4.68
C PRO A 32 18.79 -3.63 5.68
N GLY A 33 19.51 -4.44 6.46
CA GLY A 33 18.93 -5.43 7.37
C GLY A 33 19.92 -6.53 7.78
N SER A 34 19.42 -7.59 8.41
CA SER A 34 20.27 -8.69 8.90
C SER A 34 20.92 -9.53 7.79
N LEU A 35 20.34 -9.54 6.59
CA LEU A 35 20.85 -10.28 5.41
C LEU A 35 21.52 -9.35 4.38
N GLN A 36 21.77 -8.09 4.76
CA GLN A 36 22.22 -7.04 3.84
C GLN A 36 23.39 -7.49 2.96
N GLY A 37 23.24 -7.34 1.63
CA GLY A 37 24.26 -7.70 0.65
C GLY A 37 24.29 -9.18 0.27
N GLU A 38 23.57 -10.05 0.97
CA GLU A 38 23.43 -11.45 0.57
C GLU A 38 22.49 -11.59 -0.64
N PRO A 39 22.66 -12.61 -1.50
CA PRO A 39 21.73 -12.88 -2.61
C PRO A 39 20.28 -13.01 -2.12
N TYR A 40 19.34 -12.40 -2.85
CA TYR A 40 17.94 -12.40 -2.43
C TYR A 40 17.28 -13.77 -2.66
N GLU A 41 16.69 -14.36 -1.62
CA GLU A 41 15.87 -15.58 -1.74
C GLU A 41 14.38 -15.22 -1.67
N ILE A 42 13.61 -15.61 -2.68
CA ILE A 42 12.18 -15.30 -2.76
C ILE A 42 11.39 -16.26 -1.90
N ASP A 43 10.70 -15.74 -0.88
CA ASP A 43 9.79 -16.54 -0.08
C ASP A 43 8.59 -17.08 -0.91
N PRO A 44 8.04 -18.26 -0.56
CA PRO A 44 7.00 -18.90 -1.36
C PRO A 44 5.74 -18.04 -1.62
N GLU A 45 5.33 -17.22 -0.66
CA GLU A 45 4.15 -16.36 -0.83
C GLU A 45 4.45 -15.17 -1.74
N PHE A 46 5.65 -14.58 -1.63
CA PHE A 46 6.07 -13.54 -2.57
C PHE A 46 6.25 -14.08 -3.99
N ARG A 47 6.77 -15.30 -4.15
CA ARG A 47 6.81 -15.98 -5.46
C ARG A 47 5.41 -16.12 -6.05
N ALA A 48 4.46 -16.64 -5.29
CA ALA A 48 3.07 -16.74 -5.74
C ALA A 48 2.46 -15.37 -6.09
N PHE A 49 2.76 -14.34 -5.29
CA PHE A 49 2.35 -12.97 -5.57
C PHE A 49 2.93 -12.45 -6.89
N ILE A 50 4.22 -12.68 -7.16
CA ILE A 50 4.88 -12.28 -8.42
C ILE A 50 4.21 -12.98 -9.60
N HIS A 51 3.98 -14.30 -9.52
CA HIS A 51 3.29 -15.04 -10.57
C HIS A 51 1.93 -14.44 -10.90
N ARG A 52 1.14 -14.12 -9.87
CA ARG A 52 -0.19 -13.52 -10.05
C ARG A 52 -0.12 -12.08 -10.59
N ALA A 53 0.81 -11.27 -10.08
CA ALA A 53 0.96 -9.87 -10.46
C ALA A 53 1.38 -9.68 -11.93
N PHE A 54 2.11 -10.64 -12.50
CA PHE A 54 2.65 -10.61 -13.85
C PHE A 54 1.89 -11.49 -14.85
N GLU A 55 0.65 -11.86 -14.53
CA GLU A 55 -0.25 -12.52 -15.47
C GLU A 55 -0.56 -11.64 -16.67
N VAL A 56 -0.58 -12.26 -17.85
CA VAL A 56 -0.89 -11.64 -19.14
C VAL A 56 -2.09 -12.31 -19.78
N PHE A 57 -2.78 -11.60 -20.66
CA PHE A 57 -3.87 -12.21 -21.42
C PHE A 57 -3.34 -13.32 -22.36
N PRO A 58 -4.03 -14.47 -22.42
CA PRO A 58 -3.57 -15.63 -23.16
C PRO A 58 -3.65 -15.43 -24.67
N LYS A 59 -2.98 -16.33 -25.40
CA LYS A 59 -3.02 -16.38 -26.86
C LYS A 59 -4.45 -16.47 -27.39
N GLY A 60 -4.77 -15.66 -28.39
CA GLY A 60 -6.11 -15.55 -28.98
C GLY A 60 -7.07 -14.61 -28.25
N HIS A 61 -6.69 -14.05 -27.10
CA HIS A 61 -7.48 -13.03 -26.42
C HIS A 61 -7.37 -11.66 -27.15
N PRO A 62 -8.41 -10.80 -27.22
CA PRO A 62 -8.33 -9.48 -27.84
C PRO A 62 -7.27 -8.53 -27.25
N TRP A 63 -6.79 -8.84 -26.04
CA TRP A 63 -5.74 -8.12 -25.32
C TRP A 63 -4.51 -8.98 -25.07
N GLU A 64 -4.31 -10.04 -25.86
CA GLU A 64 -3.17 -10.96 -25.80
C GLU A 64 -1.86 -10.27 -25.41
N GLY A 65 -1.16 -10.83 -24.42
CA GLY A 65 0.12 -10.33 -23.94
C GLY A 65 0.04 -9.09 -23.04
N ARG A 66 -1.09 -8.36 -22.99
CA ARG A 66 -1.24 -7.27 -22.02
C ARG A 66 -1.34 -7.82 -20.61
N ARG A 67 -0.88 -7.05 -19.62
CA ARG A 67 -1.05 -7.34 -18.20
C ARG A 67 -2.53 -7.47 -17.88
N ARG A 68 -2.88 -8.52 -17.15
CA ARG A 68 -4.21 -8.71 -16.60
C ARG A 68 -4.56 -7.63 -15.58
N PHE A 69 -3.58 -7.25 -14.74
CA PHE A 69 -3.78 -6.32 -13.64
C PHE A 69 -3.10 -4.97 -13.89
N LYS A 70 -3.88 -3.89 -13.77
CA LYS A 70 -3.41 -2.49 -13.81
C LYS A 70 -3.06 -1.95 -12.45
N ARG A 71 -3.65 -2.54 -11.41
CA ARG A 71 -3.38 -2.21 -10.03
C ARG A 71 -3.07 -3.50 -9.29
N VAL A 72 -2.02 -3.48 -8.49
CA VAL A 72 -1.58 -4.64 -7.71
C VAL A 72 -1.32 -4.18 -6.29
N GLY A 73 -1.91 -4.83 -5.30
CA GLY A 73 -1.71 -4.52 -3.89
C GLY A 73 -1.26 -5.70 -3.06
N LEU A 74 -0.23 -5.49 -2.24
CA LEU A 74 0.27 -6.42 -1.23
C LEU A 74 0.02 -5.82 0.15
N SER A 75 -0.90 -6.42 0.90
CA SER A 75 -1.19 -6.05 2.27
C SER A 75 -0.83 -7.18 3.23
N VAL A 76 0.21 -6.94 4.04
CA VAL A 76 0.74 -7.91 4.99
C VAL A 76 1.10 -7.22 6.31
N ARG A 77 1.26 -7.99 7.39
CA ARG A 77 1.66 -7.42 8.68
C ARG A 77 3.01 -6.71 8.62
N LYS A 78 3.29 -5.89 9.63
CA LYS A 78 4.61 -5.29 9.86
C LYS A 78 5.66 -6.40 10.07
N GLY A 79 6.83 -6.21 9.46
CA GLY A 79 7.98 -7.12 9.63
C GLY A 79 8.16 -8.19 8.54
N LEU A 80 7.45 -8.10 7.41
CA LEU A 80 7.60 -9.03 6.27
C LEU A 80 8.30 -8.42 5.03
N ALA A 81 9.21 -7.47 5.26
CA ALA A 81 10.02 -6.82 4.20
C ALA A 81 9.23 -6.26 3.00
N LYS A 82 7.95 -5.91 3.18
CA LYS A 82 7.05 -5.50 2.10
C LYS A 82 7.55 -4.29 1.29
N THR A 83 8.21 -3.34 1.96
CA THR A 83 8.83 -2.17 1.32
C THR A 83 10.00 -2.57 0.42
N GLU A 84 10.81 -3.53 0.83
CA GLU A 84 11.88 -4.12 -0.01
C GLU A 84 11.29 -4.94 -1.17
N LYS A 85 10.20 -5.68 -0.96
CA LYS A 85 9.47 -6.37 -2.04
C LYS A 85 9.00 -5.39 -3.13
N GLN A 86 8.59 -4.18 -2.76
CA GLN A 86 8.28 -3.12 -3.73
C GLN A 86 9.53 -2.66 -4.49
N ALA A 87 10.65 -2.50 -3.78
CA ALA A 87 11.94 -2.14 -4.38
C ALA A 87 12.41 -3.18 -5.41
N LEU A 88 12.29 -4.47 -5.12
CA LEU A 88 12.67 -5.55 -6.04
C LEU A 88 11.86 -5.55 -7.33
N LEU A 89 10.55 -5.28 -7.25
CA LEU A 89 9.72 -5.16 -8.46
C LEU A 89 10.02 -3.89 -9.25
N ALA A 90 10.36 -2.79 -8.56
CA ALA A 90 10.86 -1.58 -9.20
C ALA A 90 12.25 -1.79 -9.84
N PHE A 91 13.12 -2.60 -9.22
CA PHE A 91 14.40 -3.03 -9.79
C PHE A 91 14.16 -3.79 -11.09
N CYS A 92 13.28 -4.79 -11.10
CA CYS A 92 12.92 -5.52 -12.32
C CYS A 92 12.37 -4.60 -13.42
N GLU A 93 11.49 -3.66 -13.08
CA GLU A 93 10.92 -2.69 -14.02
C GLU A 93 12.00 -1.74 -14.58
N LEU A 94 12.99 -1.39 -13.78
CA LEU A 94 14.09 -0.51 -14.16
C LEU A 94 15.15 -1.24 -15.00
N HIS A 95 15.49 -2.49 -14.65
CA HIS A 95 16.64 -3.25 -15.16
C HIS A 95 16.67 -3.34 -16.70
N PRO A 96 17.85 -3.23 -17.35
CA PRO A 96 17.98 -3.36 -18.80
C PRO A 96 17.59 -4.74 -19.33
N GLU A 97 17.61 -5.77 -18.49
CA GLU A 97 17.16 -7.14 -18.81
C GLU A 97 15.82 -7.50 -18.15
N GLY A 98 15.12 -6.51 -17.56
CA GLY A 98 13.88 -6.70 -16.81
C GLY A 98 12.73 -7.29 -17.63
N PRO A 99 12.28 -8.55 -17.43
CA PRO A 99 11.29 -9.22 -18.29
C PRO A 99 9.85 -8.83 -17.92
N THR A 100 9.59 -7.52 -17.84
CA THR A 100 8.37 -6.97 -17.22
C THR A 100 7.29 -6.60 -18.24
N ARG A 101 7.58 -6.69 -19.54
CA ARG A 101 6.61 -6.53 -20.64
C ARG A 101 6.58 -7.75 -21.53
N PHE A 102 5.42 -8.06 -22.08
CA PHE A 102 5.29 -9.15 -23.02
C PHE A 102 5.97 -8.81 -24.36
N ASP A 103 6.69 -9.78 -24.91
CA ASP A 103 7.30 -9.74 -26.24
C ASP A 103 6.64 -10.71 -27.22
N GLY A 104 6.34 -11.92 -26.74
CA GLY A 104 5.76 -12.98 -27.55
C GLY A 104 5.57 -14.27 -26.78
N TRP A 105 5.26 -15.35 -27.50
CA TRP A 105 5.17 -16.70 -26.94
C TRP A 105 6.38 -17.51 -27.38
N ASP A 106 6.93 -18.31 -26.46
CA ASP A 106 7.95 -19.30 -26.81
C ASP A 106 7.34 -20.50 -27.58
N ALA A 107 8.19 -21.44 -27.99
CA ALA A 107 7.77 -22.64 -28.70
C ALA A 107 6.85 -23.57 -27.85
N SER A 108 6.90 -23.44 -26.53
CA SER A 108 6.08 -24.19 -25.57
C SER A 108 4.76 -23.49 -25.24
N GLY A 109 4.54 -22.26 -25.73
CA GLY A 109 3.37 -21.45 -25.45
C GLY A 109 3.44 -20.66 -24.14
N ASN A 110 4.61 -20.52 -23.53
CA ASN A 110 4.81 -19.64 -22.37
C ASN A 110 5.07 -18.20 -22.83
N PRO A 111 4.64 -17.18 -22.07
CA PRO A 111 4.92 -15.81 -22.42
C PRO A 111 6.39 -15.47 -22.20
N VAL A 112 6.99 -14.72 -23.12
CA VAL A 112 8.37 -14.23 -23.04
C VAL A 112 8.35 -12.76 -22.68
N GLY A 113 9.17 -12.39 -21.70
CA GLY A 113 9.31 -11.04 -21.21
C GLY A 113 10.39 -10.27 -21.96
N ARG A 114 10.22 -8.95 -22.05
CA ARG A 114 11.21 -7.99 -22.52
C ARG A 114 11.31 -6.79 -21.58
N PRO A 115 12.44 -6.06 -21.64
CA PRO A 115 12.62 -4.78 -20.96
C PRO A 115 11.61 -3.71 -21.37
N VAL A 116 11.36 -2.81 -20.43
CA VAL A 116 10.66 -1.55 -20.71
C VAL A 116 11.64 -0.61 -21.42
N ASN A 117 11.17 0.00 -22.50
CA ASN A 117 11.92 1.05 -23.19
C ASN A 117 11.78 2.34 -22.40
N SER A 118 12.87 2.95 -21.92
CA SER A 118 12.78 4.20 -21.16
C SER A 118 11.83 4.16 -19.96
N PRO A 119 12.06 3.26 -18.96
CA PRO A 119 11.23 3.17 -17.78
C PRO A 119 11.23 4.50 -17.01
N TYR A 120 10.07 4.86 -16.46
CA TYR A 120 9.93 5.97 -15.55
C TYR A 120 9.10 5.51 -14.36
N ILE A 121 9.75 5.40 -13.20
CA ILE A 121 9.20 4.78 -12.00
C ILE A 121 9.14 5.81 -10.86
N PRO A 122 8.05 6.57 -10.74
CA PRO A 122 7.79 7.39 -9.57
C PRO A 122 7.47 6.55 -8.33
N MET A 123 8.26 6.74 -7.28
CA MET A 123 8.08 6.06 -5.99
C MET A 123 7.60 7.05 -4.94
N LEU A 124 6.29 7.07 -4.68
CA LEU A 124 5.64 7.96 -3.74
C LEU A 124 5.72 7.39 -2.32
N ALA A 125 6.17 8.23 -1.39
CA ALA A 125 6.18 7.93 0.03
C ALA A 125 5.64 9.09 0.86
N VAL A 126 5.34 8.80 2.13
CA VAL A 126 4.67 9.71 3.07
C VAL A 126 5.50 10.96 3.36
N SER A 127 6.83 10.84 3.43
CA SER A 127 7.77 11.94 3.64
C SER A 127 9.06 11.71 2.83
N VAL A 128 9.66 12.79 2.32
CA VAL A 128 10.96 12.74 1.60
C VAL A 128 12.12 12.66 2.58
N GLU A 129 11.93 13.15 3.80
CA GLU A 129 13.01 13.29 4.79
C GLU A 129 13.51 11.92 5.33
N GLN A 130 12.96 10.81 4.83
CA GLN A 130 13.34 9.45 5.18
C GLN A 130 13.49 8.56 3.93
N VAL A 131 13.91 9.06 2.74
CA VAL A 131 13.95 8.19 1.54
C VAL A 131 14.85 6.97 1.70
N GLU A 132 15.89 7.05 2.54
CA GLU A 132 16.79 5.93 2.86
C GLU A 132 16.08 4.80 3.62
N GLU A 133 15.01 5.09 4.36
CA GLU A 133 14.21 4.11 5.13
C GLU A 133 12.99 3.58 4.34
N LEU A 134 12.81 4.02 3.10
CA LEU A 134 11.64 3.75 2.26
C LEU A 134 12.00 2.86 1.07
N ALA A 135 11.00 2.47 0.27
CA ALA A 135 11.20 1.60 -0.90
C ALA A 135 12.28 2.11 -1.87
N TYR A 136 12.41 3.43 -2.01
CA TYR A 136 13.46 4.03 -2.85
C TYR A 136 14.87 3.81 -2.28
N GLY A 137 15.05 3.94 -0.96
CA GLY A 137 16.33 3.68 -0.29
C GLY A 137 16.75 2.22 -0.41
N ALA A 138 15.81 1.28 -0.25
CA ALA A 138 16.05 -0.13 -0.51
C ALA A 138 16.45 -0.37 -1.99
N LEU A 139 15.73 0.22 -2.95
CA LEU A 139 16.09 0.12 -4.37
C LEU A 139 17.49 0.69 -4.65
N LYS A 140 17.81 1.85 -4.08
CA LYS A 140 19.13 2.49 -4.21
C LYS A 140 20.24 1.57 -3.71
N TYR A 141 20.05 0.93 -2.55
CA TYR A 141 21.02 -0.02 -2.03
C TYR A 141 21.19 -1.24 -2.95
N ILE A 142 20.08 -1.84 -3.39
CA ILE A 142 20.09 -3.00 -4.30
C ILE A 142 20.87 -2.69 -5.58
N VAL A 143 20.70 -1.50 -6.16
CA VAL A 143 21.42 -1.13 -7.38
C VAL A 143 22.87 -0.72 -7.15
N GLU A 144 23.23 -0.14 -6.00
CA GLU A 144 24.59 0.35 -5.75
C GLU A 144 25.54 -0.76 -5.31
N GLU A 145 25.03 -1.69 -4.50
CA GLU A 145 25.83 -2.74 -3.88
C GLU A 145 25.59 -4.11 -4.53
N GLY A 146 24.65 -4.18 -5.48
CA GLY A 146 24.37 -5.38 -6.25
C GLY A 146 25.41 -5.68 -7.34
N PRO A 147 25.35 -6.87 -7.95
CA PRO A 147 26.29 -7.32 -8.98
C PRO A 147 26.29 -6.46 -10.26
N ASP A 148 25.17 -5.78 -10.54
CA ASP A 148 24.92 -5.02 -11.77
C ASP A 148 25.01 -3.50 -11.53
N ALA A 149 25.80 -3.06 -10.54
CA ALA A 149 25.86 -1.66 -10.13
C ALA A 149 26.35 -0.71 -11.22
N ASP A 150 27.18 -1.18 -12.14
CA ASP A 150 27.68 -0.42 -13.28
C ASP A 150 26.61 -0.07 -14.32
N LEU A 151 25.42 -0.69 -14.25
CA LEU A 151 24.27 -0.38 -15.10
C LEU A 151 23.49 0.85 -14.61
N PHE A 152 23.83 1.41 -13.45
CA PHE A 152 23.06 2.47 -12.81
C PHE A 152 23.92 3.67 -12.36
N ASP A 153 23.32 4.86 -12.44
CA ASP A 153 23.82 6.09 -11.79
C ASP A 153 22.77 6.57 -10.78
N SER A 154 23.08 6.45 -9.50
CA SER A 154 22.17 6.66 -8.38
C SER A 154 22.51 7.88 -7.54
N THR A 155 21.47 8.60 -7.13
CA THR A 155 21.52 9.71 -6.17
C THR A 155 20.41 9.54 -5.14
N LEU A 156 20.27 10.49 -4.21
CA LEU A 156 19.17 10.49 -3.23
C LEU A 156 17.78 10.72 -3.85
N ASP A 157 17.69 11.27 -5.06
CA ASP A 157 16.43 11.68 -5.67
C ASP A 157 16.08 10.93 -6.98
N ARG A 158 17.07 10.30 -7.62
CA ARG A 158 16.88 9.48 -8.81
C ARG A 158 17.88 8.32 -8.90
N ILE A 159 17.47 7.24 -9.54
CA ILE A 159 18.33 6.16 -10.02
C ILE A 159 18.14 6.11 -11.53
N VAL A 160 19.21 6.32 -12.29
CA VAL A 160 19.22 6.34 -13.74
C VAL A 160 19.74 5.00 -14.24
N ARG A 161 19.00 4.36 -15.16
CA ARG A 161 19.55 3.24 -15.95
C ARG A 161 20.44 3.78 -17.05
N LEU A 162 21.60 3.17 -17.21
CA LEU A 162 22.56 3.43 -18.28
C LEU A 162 22.41 2.36 -19.37
N ASN A 163 22.43 2.80 -20.63
CA ASN A 163 22.56 1.88 -21.76
C ASN A 163 24.04 1.53 -22.04
N ASP A 164 24.28 0.66 -23.03
CA ASP A 164 25.62 0.21 -23.46
C ASP A 164 26.60 1.34 -23.83
N HIS A 165 26.11 2.56 -24.04
CA HIS A 165 26.93 3.73 -24.35
C HIS A 165 27.13 4.65 -23.13
N GLY A 166 26.74 4.21 -21.92
CA GLY A 166 26.78 4.99 -20.69
C GLY A 166 25.80 6.16 -20.67
N ARG A 167 24.74 6.13 -21.49
CA ARG A 167 23.74 7.21 -21.56
C ARG A 167 22.47 6.81 -20.80
N ALA A 168 21.87 7.79 -20.14
CA ALA A 168 20.58 7.62 -19.46
C ALA A 168 19.50 7.14 -20.43
N ASP A 169 18.88 6.01 -20.12
CA ASP A 169 17.81 5.42 -20.94
C ASP A 169 16.63 4.93 -20.09
N GLY A 170 16.51 5.36 -18.83
CA GLY A 170 15.44 5.02 -17.90
C GLY A 170 15.71 5.60 -16.52
N LYS A 171 14.69 5.73 -15.65
CA LYS A 171 14.92 6.13 -14.25
C LYS A 171 13.81 5.76 -13.27
N ALA A 172 14.20 5.46 -12.04
CA ALA A 172 13.35 5.54 -10.85
C ALA A 172 13.59 6.87 -10.13
N VAL A 173 12.57 7.42 -9.48
CA VAL A 173 12.64 8.72 -8.83
C VAL A 173 11.87 8.75 -7.53
N ALA A 174 12.52 9.20 -6.48
CA ALA A 174 11.85 9.46 -5.21
C ALA A 174 10.84 10.61 -5.40
N LEU A 175 9.63 10.43 -4.88
CA LEU A 175 8.58 11.44 -4.93
C LEU A 175 8.19 11.95 -3.55
N SER A 176 8.16 13.28 -3.47
CA SER A 176 7.46 14.01 -2.42
C SER A 176 5.98 14.15 -2.76
N ASN A 177 5.16 14.43 -1.75
CA ASN A 177 3.72 14.69 -1.87
C ASN A 177 3.37 15.98 -2.65
N ASN A 178 4.26 16.53 -3.49
CA ASN A 178 3.99 17.72 -4.29
C ASN A 178 3.44 17.33 -5.68
N PRO A 179 2.12 17.49 -5.94
CA PRO A 179 1.48 17.01 -7.16
C PRO A 179 1.86 17.81 -8.42
N GLY A 180 2.28 19.08 -8.25
CA GLY A 180 2.35 20.04 -9.35
C GLY A 180 3.53 19.87 -10.30
N SER A 181 4.60 19.20 -9.89
CA SER A 181 5.83 19.12 -10.69
C SER A 181 5.83 18.01 -11.74
N ARG A 182 4.80 17.14 -11.77
CA ARG A 182 4.85 15.88 -12.56
C ARG A 182 3.55 15.49 -13.28
N ASP A 183 2.58 16.39 -13.38
CA ASP A 183 1.49 16.21 -14.35
C ASP A 183 2.09 16.23 -15.77
N GLY A 184 1.95 15.12 -16.52
CA GLY A 184 2.63 14.96 -17.82
C GLY A 184 3.69 13.86 -17.86
N ALA A 185 4.01 13.22 -16.73
CA ALA A 185 5.00 12.15 -16.70
C ALA A 185 4.60 10.94 -17.57
N ARG A 186 5.62 10.30 -18.16
CA ARG A 186 5.50 9.11 -19.02
C ARG A 186 5.76 7.84 -18.19
N THR A 187 4.90 7.61 -17.20
CA THR A 187 5.05 6.54 -16.20
C THR A 187 4.89 5.14 -16.78
N THR A 188 5.75 4.22 -16.33
CA THR A 188 5.68 2.79 -16.65
C THR A 188 5.22 1.96 -15.46
N MET A 189 5.59 2.38 -14.24
CA MET A 189 5.12 1.79 -12.98
C MET A 189 5.02 2.86 -11.90
N ASN A 190 3.88 2.97 -11.22
CA ASN A 190 3.78 3.73 -9.98
C ASN A 190 4.10 2.83 -8.79
N CYS A 191 4.92 3.30 -7.84
CA CYS A 191 5.13 2.64 -6.55
C CYS A 191 4.53 3.50 -5.44
N PHE A 192 3.62 2.92 -4.66
CA PHE A 192 3.02 3.53 -3.49
C PHE A 192 3.38 2.72 -2.24
N ASP A 193 4.30 3.24 -1.43
CA ASP A 193 4.74 2.62 -0.18
C ASP A 193 3.86 3.10 0.99
N GLU A 194 3.49 2.17 1.86
CA GLU A 194 2.59 2.39 3.00
C GLU A 194 1.33 3.23 2.65
N PRO A 195 0.51 2.81 1.66
CA PRO A 195 -0.64 3.58 1.17
C PRO A 195 -1.70 3.84 2.26
N HIS A 196 -1.66 3.15 3.39
CA HIS A 196 -2.52 3.44 4.55
C HIS A 196 -2.16 4.75 5.26
N ARG A 197 -0.97 5.31 4.97
CA ARG A 197 -0.51 6.61 5.45
C ARG A 197 -0.74 7.73 4.44
N LEU A 198 -1.27 7.42 3.26
CA LEU A 198 -1.60 8.39 2.22
C LEU A 198 -3.08 8.79 2.35
N TYR A 199 -3.38 9.72 3.25
CA TYR A 199 -4.76 10.17 3.55
C TYR A 199 -4.91 11.69 3.65
N LEU A 200 -3.81 12.45 3.62
CA LEU A 200 -3.87 13.91 3.58
C LEU A 200 -4.29 14.37 2.17
N PRO A 201 -5.03 15.48 2.02
CA PRO A 201 -5.52 15.95 0.72
C PRO A 201 -4.43 16.08 -0.36
N ARG A 202 -3.21 16.48 0.02
CA ARG A 202 -2.06 16.58 -0.91
C ARG A 202 -1.58 15.21 -1.38
N GLN A 203 -1.56 14.20 -0.51
CA GLN A 203 -1.16 12.83 -0.84
C GLN A 203 -2.18 12.19 -1.79
N LEU A 204 -3.47 12.34 -1.49
CA LEU A 204 -4.56 11.87 -2.34
C LEU A 204 -4.50 12.50 -3.74
N LYS A 205 -4.26 13.83 -3.80
CA LYS A 205 -4.09 14.52 -5.09
C LYS A 205 -2.86 14.03 -5.86
N ALA A 206 -1.74 13.79 -5.18
CA ALA A 206 -0.54 13.25 -5.82
C ALA A 206 -0.78 11.84 -6.40
N HIS A 207 -1.44 10.96 -5.64
CA HIS A 207 -1.86 9.64 -6.10
C HIS A 207 -2.76 9.73 -7.34
N GLN A 208 -3.80 10.58 -7.32
CA GLN A 208 -4.69 10.80 -8.46
C GLN A 208 -3.94 11.30 -9.71
N THR A 209 -3.02 12.24 -9.57
CA THR A 209 -2.19 12.73 -10.68
C THR A 209 -1.29 11.63 -11.25
N MET A 210 -0.71 10.78 -10.39
CA MET A 210 0.13 9.67 -10.82
C MET A 210 -0.66 8.59 -11.57
N ASP A 211 -1.87 8.27 -11.11
CA ASP A 211 -2.76 7.32 -11.79
C ASP A 211 -3.20 7.83 -13.17
N ALA A 212 -3.57 9.10 -13.26
CA ALA A 212 -3.96 9.76 -14.52
C ALA A 212 -2.84 9.80 -15.60
N ASN A 213 -1.58 9.58 -15.22
CA ASN A 213 -0.46 9.51 -16.17
C ASN A 213 -0.34 8.15 -16.88
N LEU A 214 -0.86 7.05 -16.30
CA LEU A 214 -0.66 5.69 -16.83
C LEU A 214 -1.14 5.54 -18.29
N PRO A 215 -2.33 6.03 -18.71
CA PRO A 215 -2.80 5.83 -20.08
C PRO A 215 -1.93 6.46 -21.18
N LYS A 216 -0.93 7.30 -20.84
CA LYS A 216 -0.06 7.99 -21.81
C LYS A 216 0.93 7.07 -22.52
N ARG A 217 1.14 5.84 -22.01
CA ARG A 217 2.06 4.85 -22.59
C ARG A 217 1.40 3.49 -22.85
N PRO A 218 0.38 3.41 -23.71
CA PRO A 218 -0.40 2.19 -23.88
C PRO A 218 0.42 0.97 -24.35
N LEU A 219 1.51 1.19 -25.11
CA LEU A 219 2.41 0.13 -25.57
C LEU A 219 3.34 -0.42 -24.48
N ASP A 220 3.57 0.36 -23.42
CA ASP A 220 4.34 -0.05 -22.24
C ASP A 220 3.42 -0.48 -21.10
N ASP A 221 2.15 -0.72 -21.40
CA ASP A 221 1.15 -1.33 -20.54
C ASP A 221 1.28 -1.05 -19.02
N PRO A 222 1.29 0.24 -18.62
CA PRO A 222 1.78 0.64 -17.30
C PRO A 222 0.78 0.31 -16.19
N TRP A 223 1.27 0.29 -14.95
CA TRP A 223 0.54 -0.23 -13.80
C TRP A 223 0.95 0.45 -12.48
N SER A 224 0.19 0.20 -11.41
CA SER A 224 0.47 0.70 -10.07
C SER A 224 0.65 -0.45 -9.07
N LEU A 225 1.70 -0.37 -8.26
CA LEU A 225 2.01 -1.27 -7.17
C LEU A 225 1.82 -0.57 -5.81
N TYR A 226 1.00 -1.17 -4.97
CA TYR A 226 0.68 -0.71 -3.62
C TYR A 226 1.20 -1.72 -2.61
N VAL A 227 2.04 -1.30 -1.66
CA VAL A 227 2.54 -2.22 -0.65
C VAL A 227 2.41 -1.61 0.73
N GLY A 228 1.75 -2.29 1.65
CA GLY A 228 1.44 -1.72 2.95
C GLY A 228 0.90 -2.72 3.97
N THR A 229 0.53 -2.22 5.13
CA THR A 229 -0.33 -2.94 6.10
C THR A 229 -1.77 -2.42 6.01
N ALA A 230 -2.67 -3.03 6.76
CA ALA A 230 -4.04 -2.55 6.94
C ALA A 230 -4.05 -1.12 7.50
N GLY A 231 -5.02 -0.35 6.99
CA GLY A 231 -5.28 1.02 7.43
C GLY A 231 -6.35 1.08 8.51
N GLN A 232 -6.92 2.27 8.67
CA GLN A 232 -8.02 2.51 9.60
C GLN A 232 -9.32 2.74 8.84
N PRO A 233 -10.42 2.05 9.19
CA PRO A 233 -11.72 2.30 8.57
C PRO A 233 -12.19 3.74 8.80
N GLY A 234 -12.58 4.44 7.74
CA GLY A 234 -13.07 5.81 7.77
C GLY A 234 -11.99 6.89 7.68
N GLN A 235 -10.72 6.51 7.57
CA GLN A 235 -9.61 7.44 7.43
C GLN A 235 -9.56 8.10 6.04
N GLY A 236 -10.09 7.42 5.01
CA GLY A 236 -10.02 7.90 3.62
C GLY A 236 -8.61 7.83 3.06
N SER A 237 -7.86 6.78 3.41
CA SER A 237 -6.52 6.53 2.85
C SER A 237 -6.60 5.81 1.50
N VAL A 238 -5.56 5.93 0.68
CA VAL A 238 -5.42 5.17 -0.58
C VAL A 238 -5.56 3.65 -0.33
N ALA A 239 -5.01 3.14 0.77
CA ALA A 239 -5.20 1.73 1.11
C ALA A 239 -6.66 1.36 1.43
N GLU A 240 -7.43 2.27 2.05
CA GLU A 240 -8.85 2.02 2.33
C GLU A 240 -9.65 1.94 1.03
N GLU A 241 -9.37 2.82 0.05
CA GLU A 241 -10.00 2.78 -1.27
C GLU A 241 -9.76 1.43 -1.97
N ILE A 242 -8.51 0.97 -2.00
CA ILE A 242 -8.13 -0.32 -2.60
C ILE A 242 -8.78 -1.48 -1.87
N HIS A 243 -8.82 -1.46 -0.54
CA HIS A 243 -9.41 -2.54 0.25
C HIS A 243 -10.94 -2.63 0.09
N ILE A 244 -11.62 -1.48 0.00
CA ILE A 244 -13.06 -1.42 -0.31
C ILE A 244 -13.33 -2.04 -1.68
N GLU A 245 -12.56 -1.67 -2.70
CA GLU A 245 -12.71 -2.25 -4.04
C GLU A 245 -12.42 -3.75 -4.03
N ALA A 246 -11.35 -4.19 -3.37
CA ALA A 246 -11.02 -5.60 -3.22
C ALA A 246 -12.18 -6.41 -2.59
N THR A 247 -12.87 -5.83 -1.60
CA THR A 247 -14.05 -6.44 -0.97
C THR A 247 -15.21 -6.54 -1.97
N GLN A 248 -15.44 -5.50 -2.78
CA GLN A 248 -16.46 -5.53 -3.84
C GLN A 248 -16.15 -6.57 -4.93
N ILE A 249 -14.86 -6.80 -5.26
CA ILE A 249 -14.43 -7.87 -6.16
C ILE A 249 -14.73 -9.23 -5.53
N ALA A 250 -14.38 -9.45 -4.26
CA ALA A 250 -14.66 -10.69 -3.55
C ALA A 250 -16.17 -11.01 -3.50
N GLU A 251 -17.00 -9.98 -3.34
CA GLU A 251 -18.47 -10.08 -3.34
C GLU A 251 -19.08 -10.23 -4.74
N GLY A 252 -18.26 -10.25 -5.81
CA GLY A 252 -18.73 -10.39 -7.19
C GLY A 252 -19.43 -9.14 -7.76
N LYS A 253 -19.30 -7.98 -7.12
CA LYS A 253 -19.92 -6.71 -7.56
C LYS A 253 -19.19 -6.08 -8.74
N ILE A 254 -17.93 -6.45 -8.97
CA ILE A 254 -17.11 -5.96 -10.08
C ILE A 254 -16.88 -7.12 -11.06
N GLN A 255 -17.43 -7.00 -12.27
CA GLN A 255 -17.41 -8.08 -13.27
C GLN A 255 -16.05 -8.26 -13.96
N ARG A 256 -15.30 -7.17 -14.14
CA ARG A 256 -14.01 -7.16 -14.85
C ARG A 256 -12.97 -6.44 -13.99
N PRO A 257 -12.53 -7.06 -12.90
CA PRO A 257 -11.51 -6.48 -12.03
C PRO A 257 -10.17 -6.40 -12.75
N ASP A 258 -9.52 -5.23 -12.66
CA ASP A 258 -8.13 -5.02 -13.06
C ASP A 258 -7.20 -4.76 -11.84
N LEU A 259 -7.76 -4.88 -10.62
CA LEU A 259 -7.05 -4.92 -9.35
C LEU A 259 -6.77 -6.36 -8.93
N PHE A 260 -5.49 -6.70 -8.79
CA PHE A 260 -5.04 -7.84 -7.98
C PHE A 260 -4.70 -7.35 -6.57
N TYR A 261 -5.28 -7.97 -5.55
CA TYR A 261 -5.00 -7.63 -4.15
C TYR A 261 -4.82 -8.90 -3.32
N LEU A 262 -3.64 -9.03 -2.72
CA LEU A 262 -3.32 -10.03 -1.71
C LEU A 262 -3.35 -9.35 -0.34
N TYR A 263 -4.24 -9.82 0.52
CA TYR A 263 -4.37 -9.36 1.90
C TYR A 263 -4.29 -10.55 2.85
N ARG A 264 -3.15 -10.65 3.53
CA ARG A 264 -2.94 -11.63 4.58
C ARG A 264 -3.21 -11.00 5.93
N THR A 265 -4.06 -11.65 6.71
CA THR A 265 -4.44 -11.21 8.05
C THR A 265 -4.71 -12.43 8.91
N ASP A 266 -4.84 -12.22 10.21
CA ASP A 266 -5.65 -13.09 11.03
C ASP A 266 -6.88 -12.29 11.44
N ASP A 267 -8.08 -12.63 11.00
CA ASP A 267 -9.33 -11.91 11.29
C ASP A 267 -10.37 -12.82 11.98
N ASP A 268 -9.90 -13.93 12.54
CA ASP A 268 -10.70 -14.87 13.31
C ASP A 268 -11.40 -14.15 14.49
N PRO A 269 -12.74 -14.08 14.49
CA PRO A 269 -13.51 -13.37 15.52
C PRO A 269 -13.50 -14.10 16.86
N GLU A 270 -13.20 -15.41 16.88
CA GLU A 270 -13.18 -16.22 18.09
C GLU A 270 -11.83 -16.16 18.82
N ARG A 271 -10.85 -15.44 18.26
CA ARG A 271 -9.50 -15.36 18.81
C ARG A 271 -9.46 -14.54 20.11
N ASP A 272 -9.12 -15.19 21.21
CA ASP A 272 -8.95 -14.52 22.50
C ASP A 272 -7.55 -13.89 22.63
N LEU A 273 -7.44 -12.61 22.26
CA LEU A 273 -6.19 -11.87 22.39
C LEU A 273 -5.83 -11.50 23.85
N SER A 274 -6.57 -11.95 24.86
CA SER A 274 -6.07 -11.90 26.25
C SER A 274 -5.09 -13.05 26.54
N ASP A 275 -5.19 -14.16 25.80
CA ASP A 275 -4.26 -15.28 25.85
C ASP A 275 -3.06 -15.03 24.93
N LYS A 276 -1.85 -15.19 25.48
CA LYS A 276 -0.60 -15.02 24.73
C LYS A 276 -0.41 -16.10 23.67
N ASP A 277 -0.83 -17.33 23.90
CA ASP A 277 -0.71 -18.41 22.92
C ASP A 277 -1.59 -18.15 21.70
N GLU A 278 -2.80 -17.61 21.92
CA GLU A 278 -3.69 -17.18 20.85
C GLU A 278 -3.12 -16.00 20.05
N ARG A 279 -2.43 -15.05 20.70
CA ARG A 279 -1.70 -13.98 19.99
C ARG A 279 -0.60 -14.57 19.10
N ILE A 280 0.18 -15.53 19.60
CA ILE A 280 1.23 -16.20 18.82
C ILE A 280 0.64 -16.88 17.58
N ARG A 281 -0.47 -17.61 17.73
CA ARG A 281 -1.20 -18.21 16.60
C ARG A 281 -1.68 -17.16 15.60
N ALA A 282 -2.23 -16.05 16.09
CA ALA A 282 -2.66 -14.92 15.26
C ALA A 282 -1.50 -14.31 14.46
N ILE A 283 -0.36 -14.10 15.10
CA ILE A 283 0.84 -13.56 14.45
C ILE A 283 1.37 -14.54 13.41
N ALA A 284 1.40 -15.84 13.72
CA ALA A 284 1.81 -16.87 12.77
C ALA A 284 0.90 -16.89 11.52
N GLU A 285 -0.41 -16.87 11.71
CA GLU A 285 -1.38 -16.84 10.60
C GLU A 285 -1.26 -15.57 9.74
N ALA A 286 -1.10 -14.41 10.39
CA ALA A 286 -0.86 -13.12 9.72
C ALA A 286 0.53 -13.02 9.07
N THR A 287 1.48 -13.88 9.46
CA THR A 287 2.80 -14.03 8.82
C THR A 287 2.73 -14.90 7.59
N GLY A 288 1.97 -15.99 7.65
CA GLY A 288 1.91 -16.98 6.58
C GLY A 288 3.12 -17.93 6.59
N PRO A 289 3.38 -18.60 5.46
CA PRO A 289 4.23 -19.79 5.42
C PRO A 289 5.73 -19.52 5.69
N ILE A 290 6.17 -18.26 5.61
CA ILE A 290 7.57 -17.89 5.86
C ILE A 290 7.99 -18.07 7.32
N GLY A 291 7.03 -18.08 8.26
CA GLY A 291 7.31 -18.32 9.67
C GLY A 291 8.14 -17.22 10.36
N GLU A 292 8.89 -17.61 11.38
CA GLU A 292 9.76 -16.69 12.14
C GLU A 292 11.10 -16.47 11.44
N PHE A 293 11.60 -15.24 11.49
CA PHE A 293 12.96 -14.89 11.04
C PHE A 293 14.02 -15.10 12.12
N GLY A 294 13.61 -15.40 13.35
CA GLY A 294 14.50 -15.67 14.47
C GLY A 294 13.75 -16.30 15.64
N PRO A 295 14.43 -17.08 16.50
CA PRO A 295 13.77 -17.82 17.56
C PRO A 295 12.98 -16.91 18.51
N GLY A 296 11.69 -17.20 18.70
CA GLY A 296 10.84 -16.50 19.67
C GLY A 296 10.32 -15.15 19.18
N GLN A 297 10.49 -14.82 17.89
CA GLN A 297 10.00 -13.57 17.31
C GLN A 297 8.49 -13.36 17.58
N PHE A 298 7.67 -14.39 17.43
CA PHE A 298 6.22 -14.30 17.66
C PHE A 298 5.90 -14.12 19.14
N ASP A 299 6.65 -14.76 20.04
CA ASP A 299 6.50 -14.57 21.49
C ASP A 299 6.81 -13.12 21.91
N GLU A 300 7.90 -12.54 21.38
CA GLU A 300 8.29 -11.16 21.64
C GLU A 300 7.25 -10.15 21.11
N ILE A 301 6.67 -10.44 19.94
CA ILE A 301 5.59 -9.63 19.38
C ILE A 301 4.33 -9.76 20.25
N ALA A 302 3.93 -10.97 20.62
CA ALA A 302 2.75 -11.24 21.45
C ALA A 302 2.84 -10.56 22.83
N SER A 303 4.04 -10.53 23.43
CA SER A 303 4.32 -9.87 24.71
C SER A 303 4.11 -8.36 24.70
N LYS A 304 3.93 -7.73 23.52
CA LYS A 304 3.63 -6.29 23.42
C LYS A 304 2.26 -5.94 23.98
N TRP A 305 1.29 -6.85 23.94
CA TRP A 305 -0.05 -6.63 24.48
C TRP A 305 -0.05 -6.54 26.02
N ASP A 306 0.92 -7.16 26.68
CA ASP A 306 1.01 -7.15 28.15
C ASP A 306 1.73 -5.90 28.70
N ARG A 307 2.23 -5.02 27.82
CA ARG A 307 2.91 -3.79 28.23
C ARG A 307 1.90 -2.81 28.83
N PRO A 308 2.22 -2.16 29.96
CA PRO A 308 1.36 -1.10 30.49
C PRO A 308 1.07 -0.02 29.45
N GLY A 309 -0.21 0.25 29.19
CA GLY A 309 -0.65 1.24 28.19
C GLY A 309 -0.59 0.76 26.74
N ALA A 310 -0.49 -0.54 26.49
CA ALA A 310 -0.54 -1.09 25.14
C ALA A 310 -1.83 -0.69 24.40
N ASP A 311 -1.66 -0.14 23.20
CA ASP A 311 -2.76 0.12 22.26
C ASP A 311 -3.06 -1.18 21.50
N GLY A 312 -3.98 -1.98 22.05
CA GLY A 312 -4.45 -3.24 21.45
C GLY A 312 -4.90 -3.07 20.00
N PRO A 313 -5.80 -2.12 19.67
CA PRO A 313 -6.20 -1.84 18.29
C PRO A 313 -5.04 -1.53 17.34
N TYR A 314 -4.05 -0.75 17.77
CA TYR A 314 -2.85 -0.52 16.97
C TYR A 314 -2.05 -1.80 16.76
N LEU A 315 -1.85 -2.61 17.82
CA LEU A 315 -1.10 -3.86 17.75
C LEU A 315 -1.80 -4.87 16.82
N GLU A 316 -3.13 -5.00 16.89
CA GLU A 316 -3.93 -5.81 15.95
C GLU A 316 -3.74 -5.34 14.50
N ARG A 317 -3.78 -4.03 14.26
CA ARG A 317 -3.60 -3.47 12.92
C ARG A 317 -2.21 -3.76 12.34
N VAL A 318 -1.15 -3.61 13.14
CA VAL A 318 0.22 -3.73 12.61
C VAL A 318 0.75 -5.16 12.64
N TRP A 319 0.38 -5.98 13.61
CA TRP A 319 0.93 -7.35 13.78
C TRP A 319 -0.02 -8.44 13.28
N LEU A 320 -1.34 -8.21 13.30
CA LEU A 320 -2.33 -9.15 12.75
C LEU A 320 -2.89 -8.69 11.40
N ASN A 321 -2.44 -7.52 10.94
CA ASN A 321 -2.88 -6.86 9.71
C ASN A 321 -4.40 -6.62 9.67
N ARG A 322 -5.08 -6.39 10.80
CA ARG A 322 -6.54 -6.25 10.85
C ARG A 322 -7.01 -4.83 10.52
N TRP A 323 -8.10 -4.69 9.77
CA TRP A 323 -8.84 -3.42 9.63
C TRP A 323 -9.65 -3.12 10.89
N LYS A 324 -8.99 -2.60 11.93
CA LYS A 324 -9.61 -2.16 13.18
C LYS A 324 -9.63 -0.64 13.29
N ARG A 325 -10.64 -0.09 13.95
CA ARG A 325 -10.62 1.33 14.37
C ARG A 325 -9.60 1.49 15.49
N GLN A 326 -8.77 2.53 15.41
CA GLN A 326 -7.96 2.93 16.55
C GLN A 326 -8.84 3.50 17.66
N GLY A 327 -8.40 3.34 18.92
CA GLY A 327 -9.13 3.83 20.10
C GLY A 327 -9.37 5.35 20.11
N ASP A 328 -8.61 6.10 19.31
CA ASP A 328 -8.66 7.57 19.26
C ASP A 328 -9.83 8.12 18.41
N GLN A 329 -10.55 7.29 17.67
CA GLN A 329 -11.79 7.73 17.02
C GLN A 329 -12.98 7.51 17.96
N ALA A 330 -13.36 8.57 18.67
CA ALA A 330 -14.53 8.59 19.56
C ALA A 330 -15.86 8.22 18.84
N PHE A 331 -15.89 8.33 17.51
CA PHE A 331 -17.12 8.35 16.72
C PHE A 331 -17.04 7.53 15.42
N ASP A 332 -18.10 6.77 15.16
CA ASP A 332 -18.30 6.06 13.89
C ASP A 332 -18.78 7.01 12.78
N MET A 333 -17.84 7.58 12.01
CA MET A 333 -18.21 8.56 10.98
C MET A 333 -19.05 7.98 9.83
N LYS A 334 -19.03 6.66 9.59
CA LYS A 334 -19.88 5.99 8.58
C LYS A 334 -21.33 5.88 9.06
N LYS A 335 -21.56 5.80 10.38
CA LYS A 335 -22.91 5.91 10.97
C LYS A 335 -23.36 7.35 11.10
N ILE A 336 -22.44 8.25 11.47
CA ILE A 336 -22.79 9.65 11.75
C ILE A 336 -23.18 10.42 10.49
N LYS A 337 -22.35 10.39 9.44
CA LYS A 337 -22.56 11.23 8.25
C LYS A 337 -23.90 10.98 7.53
N PRO A 338 -24.33 9.73 7.28
CA PRO A 338 -25.59 9.48 6.57
C PRO A 338 -26.83 9.49 7.48
N GLY A 339 -26.68 9.19 8.79
CA GLY A 339 -27.81 8.86 9.67
C GLY A 339 -28.02 9.76 10.88
N LEU A 340 -26.97 10.39 11.40
CA LEU A 340 -27.02 11.20 12.64
C LEU A 340 -26.76 12.69 12.40
N CYS A 341 -26.09 13.08 11.31
CA CYS A 341 -26.00 14.46 10.87
C CYS A 341 -27.31 14.91 10.21
N ARG A 342 -28.31 15.25 11.03
CA ARG A 342 -29.61 15.73 10.55
C ARG A 342 -29.65 17.25 10.52
N SER A 343 -29.52 17.83 9.32
CA SER A 343 -29.60 19.27 9.16
C SER A 343 -31.00 19.78 9.51
N GLY A 344 -31.07 20.78 10.38
CA GLY A 344 -32.32 21.48 10.73
C GLY A 344 -33.05 20.99 11.98
N GLU A 345 -32.65 19.86 12.58
CA GLU A 345 -33.19 19.46 13.89
C GLU A 345 -32.67 20.39 15.00
N ARG A 346 -33.54 20.70 15.96
CA ARG A 346 -33.24 21.58 17.11
C ARG A 346 -33.77 20.96 18.38
N ILE A 347 -33.10 21.22 19.50
CA ILE A 347 -33.57 20.81 20.81
C ILE A 347 -34.86 21.61 21.13
N PRO A 348 -35.98 20.96 21.48
CA PRO A 348 -37.21 21.66 21.83
C PRO A 348 -37.02 22.65 22.98
N LYS A 349 -37.73 23.78 22.93
CA LYS A 349 -37.72 24.76 24.02
C LYS A 349 -38.18 24.11 25.32
N GLY A 350 -37.44 24.35 26.41
CA GLY A 350 -37.70 23.74 27.71
C GLY A 350 -37.15 22.32 27.86
N GLY A 351 -36.48 21.77 26.85
CA GLY A 351 -35.81 20.48 26.93
C GLY A 351 -34.67 20.47 27.94
N PHE A 352 -34.46 19.33 28.60
CA PHE A 352 -33.37 19.17 29.55
C PHE A 352 -32.06 18.91 28.80
N ILE A 353 -31.05 19.74 29.06
CA ILE A 353 -29.79 19.74 28.32
C ILE A 353 -28.58 19.73 29.26
N THR A 354 -27.46 19.26 28.71
CA THR A 354 -26.12 19.55 29.20
C THR A 354 -25.40 20.46 28.19
N LEU A 355 -24.42 21.25 28.67
CA LEU A 355 -23.62 22.14 27.85
C LEU A 355 -22.17 21.64 27.83
N GLY A 356 -21.64 21.45 26.62
CA GLY A 356 -20.22 21.25 26.36
C GLY A 356 -19.61 22.55 25.89
N PHE A 357 -18.58 23.03 26.59
CA PHE A 357 -17.82 24.21 26.21
C PHE A 357 -16.36 23.81 25.94
N ASP A 358 -15.89 24.12 24.74
CA ASP A 358 -14.49 23.95 24.35
C ASP A 358 -13.89 25.32 24.07
N GLY A 359 -12.96 25.74 24.93
CA GLY A 359 -12.35 27.07 24.91
C GLY A 359 -10.99 27.05 24.22
N ALA A 360 -10.79 27.93 23.24
CA ALA A 360 -9.51 28.05 22.57
C ALA A 360 -8.46 28.79 23.44
N ARG A 361 -7.25 28.19 23.58
CA ARG A 361 -6.12 28.82 24.29
C ARG A 361 -5.08 29.46 23.38
N PHE A 362 -4.88 28.94 22.16
CA PHE A 362 -3.85 29.43 21.25
C PHE A 362 -4.36 29.70 19.83
N ARG A 363 -4.60 28.67 19.02
CA ARG A 363 -4.78 28.78 17.57
C ARG A 363 -6.05 28.11 17.03
N ASP A 364 -7.04 27.90 17.90
CA ASP A 364 -8.24 27.12 17.60
C ASP A 364 -9.52 27.97 17.72
N ALA A 365 -10.67 27.37 17.37
CA ALA A 365 -11.98 27.97 17.53
C ALA A 365 -12.55 27.66 18.94
N THR A 366 -13.37 28.55 19.47
CA THR A 366 -14.15 28.29 20.69
C THR A 366 -15.54 27.81 20.29
N ALA A 367 -16.06 26.76 20.93
CA ALA A 367 -17.38 26.21 20.64
C ALA A 367 -18.21 25.98 21.91
N LEU A 368 -19.51 26.21 21.79
CA LEU A 368 -20.52 25.86 22.80
C LEU A 368 -21.59 25.00 22.15
N VAL A 369 -21.79 23.79 22.68
CA VAL A 369 -22.73 22.80 22.17
C VAL A 369 -23.70 22.40 23.27
N ALA A 370 -25.00 22.44 22.99
CA ALA A 370 -26.02 21.83 23.82
C ALA A 370 -26.21 20.38 23.41
N THR A 371 -26.32 19.47 24.39
CA THR A 371 -26.73 18.09 24.17
C THR A 371 -28.01 17.83 24.96
N SER A 372 -29.09 17.42 24.28
CA SER A 372 -30.30 16.95 24.95
C SER A 372 -30.00 15.69 25.76
N ILE A 373 -30.38 15.67 27.03
CA ILE A 373 -30.20 14.49 27.89
C ILE A 373 -31.08 13.33 27.41
N ASP A 374 -32.30 13.63 26.98
CA ASP A 374 -33.29 12.62 26.63
C ASP A 374 -32.98 11.94 25.28
N THR A 375 -32.52 12.70 24.29
CA THR A 375 -32.36 12.21 22.91
C THR A 375 -30.90 12.10 22.46
N GLY A 376 -29.97 12.72 23.17
CA GLY A 376 -28.57 12.84 22.73
C GLY A 376 -28.38 13.80 21.54
N LEU A 377 -29.43 14.50 21.09
CA LEU A 377 -29.33 15.48 19.99
C LEU A 377 -28.36 16.60 20.40
N GLN A 378 -27.34 16.84 19.57
CA GLN A 378 -26.37 17.90 19.75
C GLN A 378 -26.70 19.09 18.85
N GLU A 379 -26.85 20.27 19.47
CA GLU A 379 -27.09 21.53 18.80
C GLU A 379 -25.95 22.51 19.09
N LEU A 380 -25.30 23.01 18.04
CA LEU A 380 -24.28 24.04 18.16
C LEU A 380 -24.94 25.37 18.53
N LEU A 381 -24.69 25.85 19.75
CA LEU A 381 -25.22 27.13 20.24
C LEU A 381 -24.36 28.31 19.79
N GLY A 382 -23.04 28.10 19.69
CA GLY A 382 -22.11 29.12 19.24
C GLY A 382 -20.79 28.53 18.79
N LEU A 383 -20.26 29.07 17.71
CA LEU A 383 -18.92 28.79 17.21
C LEU A 383 -18.24 30.12 16.90
N TRP A 384 -17.14 30.36 17.60
CA TRP A 384 -16.29 31.53 17.38
C TRP A 384 -15.02 31.04 16.71
N GLU A 385 -15.04 31.11 15.39
CA GLU A 385 -13.88 30.77 14.57
C GLU A 385 -12.70 31.67 14.93
N ARG A 386 -11.49 31.13 14.75
CA ARG A 386 -10.27 31.88 14.96
C ARG A 386 -10.30 33.16 14.09
N PRO A 387 -9.98 34.34 14.66
CA PRO A 387 -9.85 35.56 13.87
C PRO A 387 -8.79 35.38 12.76
N THR A 388 -9.16 35.69 11.53
CA THR A 388 -8.18 35.82 10.45
C THR A 388 -7.18 36.91 10.83
N MET A 389 -5.88 36.62 10.79
CA MET A 389 -4.87 37.67 10.96
C MET A 389 -5.04 38.67 9.81
N THR A 390 -5.71 39.79 10.08
CA THR A 390 -5.61 40.98 9.25
C THR A 390 -4.18 41.49 9.39
N THR A 391 -3.47 41.56 8.26
CA THR A 391 -2.10 42.12 8.14
C THR A 391 -2.00 43.52 8.69
#